data_AF-A0AAD7K3S3-F1
#
_entry.id   AF-A0AAD7K3S3-F1
#
_cell.length_a   1.000
_cell.length_b   1.000
_cell.length_c   1.000
_cell.angle_alpha   90.00
_cell.angle_beta   90.00
_cell.angle_gamma   90.00
#
_symmetry.space_group_name_H-M   'P 1'
#
loop_
_entity.id
_entity.type
_entity.pdbx_description
1 polymer ?
#
loop_
_entity_poly.entity_id
_entity_poly.type
_entity_poly.pdbx_seq_one_letter_code
_entity_poly.pdbx_strand_id
1 'polypeptide(L)'
;MSQIIFLVNPAYSHNPIAQLAGQDNDLDKLFDALDDPRKEPSIRAKTSAENPVSGAEFFHLMVTKFFDIILGANGLQKLVFSGWYAVVEAQIRGSLHLHFLTWIDGAPASPLDIKEQMNSDAVFKQKLTTCFPKNTVPYVATEGTPKQLPVLSRPLDPDSPNYEQERDQHHRDLCENTGLAHGHNATCFKHILRHIHSLVDPDNDCRLELPRPLVAETHFDDDEDLVIGCENGNLNGHNPIATLCLGCSTDLKQTASGSVAIAMVEYMGNYTITLQLDTAIVFSALCASIKALQNRPPQDVD
;
A
#
# COMPACT_ATOMS: atom_id res chain seq x y z
N MET A 1 -8.11 -22.58 8.63
CA MET A 1 -7.06 -22.10 7.72
C MET A 1 -7.03 -20.58 7.84
N SER A 2 -5.98 -20.01 8.41
CA SER A 2 -5.81 -18.56 8.44
C SER A 2 -5.52 -18.05 7.04
N GLN A 3 -6.17 -16.95 6.70
CA GLN A 3 -6.02 -16.29 5.40
C GLN A 3 -5.37 -14.92 5.66
N ILE A 4 -4.50 -14.52 4.75
CA ILE A 4 -3.93 -13.18 4.76
C ILE A 4 -4.23 -12.55 3.41
N ILE A 5 -4.68 -11.31 3.46
CA ILE A 5 -4.92 -10.51 2.27
C ILE A 5 -3.87 -9.43 2.24
N PHE A 6 -3.23 -9.33 1.09
CA PHE A 6 -2.35 -8.24 0.74
C PHE A 6 -2.98 -7.47 -0.41
N LEU A 7 -3.06 -6.16 -0.28
CA LEU A 7 -3.15 -5.29 -1.43
C LEU A 7 -1.73 -4.82 -1.73
N VAL A 8 -1.14 -5.27 -2.83
CA VAL A 8 0.10 -4.66 -3.31
C VAL A 8 -0.28 -3.55 -4.27
N ASN A 9 0.04 -2.30 -3.91
CA ASN A 9 -0.24 -1.12 -4.73
C ASN A 9 1.08 -0.47 -5.17
N PRO A 10 1.73 -0.97 -6.24
CA PRO A 10 2.98 -0.41 -6.73
C PRO A 10 2.83 1.09 -7.03
N ALA A 11 3.68 1.90 -6.41
CA ALA A 11 3.56 3.34 -6.46
C ALA A 11 4.25 3.92 -7.71
N TYR A 12 3.59 3.89 -8.87
CA TYR A 12 4.13 4.41 -10.14
C TYR A 12 4.69 5.84 -10.07
N SER A 13 3.99 6.74 -9.39
CA SER A 13 4.36 8.15 -9.31
C SER A 13 5.50 8.44 -8.34
N HIS A 14 5.99 7.44 -7.62
CA HIS A 14 6.97 7.62 -6.57
C HIS A 14 8.11 6.60 -6.62
N ASN A 15 7.92 5.40 -7.17
CA ASN A 15 8.92 4.34 -7.18
C ASN A 15 10.01 4.59 -8.25
N PRO A 16 11.31 4.52 -7.89
CA PRO A 16 12.41 4.82 -8.81
C PRO A 16 12.50 3.81 -9.97
N ILE A 17 12.10 2.56 -9.76
CA ILE A 17 12.14 1.51 -10.80
C ILE A 17 11.13 1.82 -11.93
N ALA A 18 10.01 2.48 -11.62
CA ALA A 18 9.04 2.89 -12.64
C ALA A 18 9.65 3.87 -13.66
N GLN A 19 10.70 4.61 -13.29
CA GLN A 19 11.42 5.49 -14.21
C GLN A 19 12.32 4.72 -15.19
N LEU A 20 12.79 3.53 -14.82
CA LEU A 20 13.66 2.71 -15.68
C LEU A 20 12.89 2.07 -16.85
N ALA A 21 11.56 2.15 -16.82
CA ALA A 21 10.73 1.62 -17.88
C ALA A 21 10.62 2.66 -19.02
N GLY A 22 11.49 2.50 -20.03
CA GLY A 22 11.41 3.23 -21.30
C GLY A 22 12.20 4.56 -21.37
N GLN A 23 13.02 4.88 -20.37
CA GLN A 23 13.92 6.04 -20.39
C GLN A 23 15.36 5.65 -20.03
N ASP A 24 16.33 6.27 -20.71
CA ASP A 24 17.74 6.15 -20.39
C ASP A 24 18.07 7.08 -19.22
N ASN A 25 18.09 6.52 -18.01
CA ASN A 25 18.19 7.27 -16.77
C ASN A 25 19.51 7.00 -16.05
N ASP A 26 20.18 8.09 -15.69
CA ASP A 26 21.34 8.09 -14.82
C ASP A 26 20.88 7.91 -13.37
N LEU A 27 21.11 6.71 -12.82
CA LEU A 27 20.70 6.36 -11.45
C LEU A 27 21.36 7.25 -10.39
N ASP A 28 22.59 7.69 -10.61
CA ASP A 28 23.30 8.54 -9.66
C ASP A 28 22.67 9.93 -9.64
N LYS A 29 22.27 10.47 -10.80
CA LYS A 29 21.49 11.72 -10.85
C LYS A 29 20.11 11.58 -10.21
N LEU A 30 19.46 10.44 -10.41
CA LEU A 30 18.13 10.18 -9.83
C LEU A 30 18.14 10.20 -8.30
N PHE A 31 19.18 9.63 -7.67
CA PHE A 31 19.25 9.55 -6.21
C PHE A 31 20.00 10.73 -5.57
N ASP A 32 21.06 11.23 -6.22
CA ASP A 32 22.06 12.09 -5.60
C ASP A 32 22.08 13.52 -6.18
N ALA A 33 21.48 13.78 -7.36
CA ALA A 33 21.60 15.07 -8.06
C ALA A 33 20.39 15.43 -8.95
N LEU A 34 19.19 15.48 -8.36
CA LEU A 34 17.98 15.91 -9.07
C LEU A 34 17.97 17.44 -9.28
N ASP A 35 17.83 17.89 -10.53
CA ASP A 35 17.87 19.32 -10.91
C ASP A 35 16.73 20.16 -10.31
N ASP A 36 15.48 19.68 -10.37
CA ASP A 36 14.32 20.26 -9.67
C ASP A 36 13.41 19.15 -9.16
N PRO A 37 13.64 18.65 -7.95
CA PRO A 37 12.93 17.49 -7.44
C PRO A 37 11.41 17.74 -7.22
N ARG A 38 10.91 18.98 -7.43
CA ARG A 38 9.47 19.32 -7.44
C ARG A 38 8.78 18.96 -8.76
N LYS A 39 9.52 18.96 -9.87
CA LYS A 39 9.00 18.60 -11.19
C LYS A 39 8.99 17.09 -11.42
N GLU A 40 9.83 16.37 -10.68
CA GLU A 40 9.99 14.92 -10.81
C GLU A 40 8.68 14.11 -10.71
N PRO A 41 7.75 14.37 -9.76
CA PRO A 41 6.48 13.65 -9.73
C PRO A 41 5.62 13.86 -10.99
N SER A 42 5.59 15.08 -11.54
CA SER A 42 4.79 15.38 -12.73
C SER A 42 5.42 14.83 -14.00
N ILE A 43 6.75 14.85 -14.10
CA ILE A 43 7.51 14.20 -15.18
C ILE A 43 7.24 12.70 -15.17
N ARG A 44 7.37 12.01 -14.03
CA ARG A 44 7.08 10.58 -13.91
C ARG A 44 5.65 10.22 -14.28
N ALA A 45 4.68 10.98 -13.79
CA ALA A 45 3.27 10.75 -14.09
C ALA A 45 3.00 10.91 -15.60
N LYS A 46 3.63 11.91 -16.25
CA LYS A 46 3.55 12.12 -17.70
C LYS A 46 4.20 10.97 -18.47
N THR A 47 5.43 10.56 -18.13
CA THR A 47 6.13 9.43 -18.77
C THR A 47 5.29 8.15 -18.71
N SER A 48 4.71 7.86 -17.54
CA SER A 48 3.85 6.67 -17.35
C SER A 48 2.58 6.75 -18.20
N ALA A 49 2.00 7.94 -18.36
CA ALA A 49 0.81 8.16 -19.18
C ALA A 49 1.11 8.07 -20.70
N GLU A 50 2.30 8.51 -21.12
CA GLU A 50 2.75 8.46 -22.52
C GLU A 50 3.18 7.06 -22.95
N ASN A 51 3.65 6.23 -22.01
CA ASN A 51 4.07 4.85 -22.26
C ASN A 51 3.40 3.85 -21.28
N PRO A 52 2.14 3.47 -21.55
CA PRO A 52 1.43 2.53 -20.69
C PRO A 52 2.04 1.12 -20.68
N VAL A 53 2.81 0.73 -21.72
CA VAL A 53 3.51 -0.56 -21.78
C VAL A 53 4.57 -0.63 -20.70
N SER A 54 5.38 0.41 -20.58
CA SER A 54 6.40 0.52 -19.53
C SER A 54 5.79 0.47 -18.12
N GLY A 55 4.61 1.06 -17.93
CA GLY A 55 3.87 0.91 -16.68
C GLY A 55 3.45 -0.54 -16.40
N ALA A 56 2.98 -1.28 -17.42
CA ALA A 56 2.63 -2.68 -17.27
C ALA A 56 3.85 -3.57 -16.98
N GLU A 57 5.00 -3.32 -17.64
CA GLU A 57 6.25 -4.03 -17.41
C GLU A 57 6.80 -3.81 -15.99
N PHE A 58 6.78 -2.56 -15.51
CA PHE A 58 7.14 -2.24 -14.13
C PHE A 58 6.26 -2.99 -13.13
N PHE A 59 4.94 -2.97 -13.33
CA PHE A 59 4.02 -3.72 -12.47
C PHE A 59 4.29 -5.22 -12.50
N HIS A 60 4.48 -5.79 -13.69
CA HIS A 60 4.78 -7.20 -13.85
C HIS A 60 6.08 -7.58 -13.13
N LEU A 61 7.14 -6.75 -13.23
CA LEU A 61 8.39 -6.94 -12.51
C LEU A 61 8.16 -6.92 -10.99
N MET A 62 7.50 -5.90 -10.47
CA MET A 62 7.25 -5.75 -9.03
C MET A 62 6.45 -6.93 -8.47
N VAL A 63 5.38 -7.34 -9.15
CA VAL A 63 4.56 -8.47 -8.75
C VAL A 63 5.36 -9.77 -8.82
N THR A 64 6.11 -10.00 -9.91
CA THR A 64 6.95 -11.19 -10.05
C THR A 64 7.97 -11.29 -8.92
N LYS A 65 8.64 -10.18 -8.55
CA LYS A 65 9.60 -10.17 -7.44
C LYS A 65 8.94 -10.32 -6.07
N PHE A 66 7.72 -9.79 -5.89
CA PHE A 66 6.93 -10.08 -4.70
C PHE A 66 6.70 -11.59 -4.54
N PHE A 67 6.29 -12.29 -5.60
CA PHE A 67 6.11 -13.75 -5.56
C PHE A 67 7.42 -14.52 -5.38
N ASP A 68 8.46 -14.19 -6.15
CA ASP A 68 9.72 -14.92 -6.17
C ASP A 68 10.49 -14.81 -4.85
N ILE A 69 10.56 -13.59 -4.31
CA ILE A 69 11.46 -13.22 -3.21
C ILE A 69 10.70 -13.17 -1.89
N ILE A 70 9.65 -12.35 -1.81
CA ILE A 70 8.95 -12.08 -0.53
C ILE A 70 8.08 -13.29 -0.14
N LEU A 71 7.34 -13.85 -1.09
CA LEU A 71 6.57 -15.08 -0.87
C LEU A 71 7.44 -16.33 -1.05
N GLY A 72 8.66 -16.22 -1.56
CA GLY A 72 9.57 -17.36 -1.69
C GLY A 72 9.04 -18.46 -2.62
N ALA A 73 8.24 -18.12 -3.64
CA ALA A 73 7.77 -19.08 -4.63
C ALA A 73 8.96 -19.81 -5.31
N ASN A 74 10.13 -19.17 -5.35
CA ASN A 74 11.34 -19.66 -6.00
C ASN A 74 12.64 -19.58 -5.13
N GLY A 75 12.59 -19.36 -3.79
CA GLY A 75 13.77 -18.98 -2.97
C GLY A 75 13.87 -19.39 -1.47
N LEU A 76 14.93 -18.89 -0.79
CA LEU A 76 15.65 -19.36 0.44
C LEU A 76 14.87 -19.56 1.77
N GLN A 77 13.66 -19.02 1.92
CA GLN A 77 12.74 -19.36 3.01
C GLN A 77 11.34 -19.45 2.41
N LYS A 78 10.84 -20.67 2.25
CA LYS A 78 9.44 -20.86 1.86
C LYS A 78 8.56 -20.50 3.05
N LEU A 79 7.91 -19.34 2.99
CA LEU A 79 6.54 -19.31 3.48
C LEU A 79 5.82 -20.38 2.66
N VAL A 80 5.52 -21.51 3.28
CA VAL A 80 4.79 -22.58 2.60
C VAL A 80 3.37 -22.05 2.48
N PHE A 81 2.92 -21.79 1.25
CA PHE A 81 1.54 -21.42 0.99
C PHE A 81 0.81 -22.64 0.44
N SER A 82 -0.39 -22.91 0.92
CA SER A 82 -1.26 -23.96 0.37
C SER A 82 -1.91 -23.53 -0.94
N GLY A 83 -2.01 -22.22 -1.18
CA GLY A 83 -2.57 -21.65 -2.39
C GLY A 83 -2.65 -20.14 -2.32
N TRP A 84 -3.02 -19.52 -3.44
CA TRP A 84 -3.27 -18.09 -3.54
C TRP A 84 -4.28 -17.77 -4.64
N TYR A 85 -4.91 -16.60 -4.53
CA TYR A 85 -5.82 -16.03 -5.50
C TYR A 85 -5.48 -14.55 -5.67
N ALA A 86 -5.37 -14.06 -6.90
CA ALA A 86 -4.99 -12.68 -7.16
C ALA A 86 -5.78 -12.07 -8.32
N VAL A 87 -6.12 -10.79 -8.21
CA VAL A 87 -6.83 -10.02 -9.23
C VAL A 87 -6.07 -8.73 -9.49
N VAL A 88 -5.86 -8.43 -10.78
CA VAL A 88 -5.27 -7.17 -11.21
C VAL A 88 -6.40 -6.18 -11.50
N GLU A 89 -6.34 -5.01 -10.89
CA GLU A 89 -7.26 -3.91 -11.14
C GLU A 89 -6.49 -2.70 -11.69
N ALA A 90 -7.02 -2.10 -12.76
CA ALA A 90 -6.59 -0.80 -13.23
C ALA A 90 -7.27 0.30 -12.42
N GLN A 91 -6.48 1.11 -11.72
CA GLN A 91 -6.97 2.26 -10.97
C GLN A 91 -7.43 3.36 -11.92
N ILE A 92 -8.28 4.25 -11.42
CA ILE A 92 -8.76 5.46 -12.11
C ILE A 92 -7.60 6.36 -12.58
N ARG A 93 -6.41 6.20 -12.01
CA ARG A 93 -5.18 6.95 -12.37
C ARG A 93 -4.34 6.28 -13.46
N GLY A 94 -4.80 5.16 -14.04
CA GLY A 94 -4.10 4.41 -15.09
C GLY A 94 -3.04 3.43 -14.59
N SER A 95 -2.80 3.36 -13.28
CA SER A 95 -1.88 2.42 -12.64
C SER A 95 -2.53 1.07 -12.34
N LEU A 96 -1.78 -0.02 -12.43
CA LEU A 96 -2.24 -1.35 -12.02
C LEU A 96 -1.96 -1.59 -10.53
N HIS A 97 -2.85 -2.29 -9.85
CA HIS A 97 -2.58 -2.83 -8.52
C HIS A 97 -3.07 -4.27 -8.42
N LEU A 98 -2.57 -4.97 -7.40
CA LEU A 98 -2.84 -6.38 -7.16
C LEU A 98 -3.62 -6.55 -5.86
N HIS A 99 -4.86 -7.04 -5.94
CA HIS A 99 -5.54 -7.63 -4.79
C HIS A 99 -5.10 -9.09 -4.69
N PHE A 100 -4.59 -9.50 -3.53
CA PHE A 100 -4.01 -10.81 -3.33
C PHE A 100 -4.53 -11.46 -2.04
N LEU A 101 -5.02 -12.68 -2.15
CA LEU A 101 -5.49 -13.53 -1.06
C LEU A 101 -4.62 -14.80 -1.02
N THR A 102 -4.10 -15.16 0.14
CA THR A 102 -3.24 -16.34 0.30
C THR A 102 -3.52 -17.12 1.58
N TRP A 103 -3.15 -18.39 1.56
CA TRP A 103 -3.24 -19.32 2.69
C TRP A 103 -1.85 -19.77 3.09
N ILE A 104 -1.51 -19.59 4.36
CA ILE A 104 -0.19 -19.93 4.90
C ILE A 104 -0.26 -21.28 5.59
N ASP A 105 0.52 -22.24 5.13
CA ASP A 105 0.68 -23.53 5.78
C ASP A 105 1.44 -23.38 7.10
N GLY A 106 0.92 -24.04 8.14
CA GLY A 106 1.47 -23.96 9.48
C GLY A 106 1.06 -22.70 10.26
N ALA A 107 0.31 -21.78 9.65
CA ALA A 107 -0.31 -20.70 10.40
C ALA A 107 -1.52 -21.21 11.21
N PRO A 108 -1.83 -20.61 12.38
CA PRO A 108 -2.96 -21.02 13.22
C PRO A 108 -4.26 -21.14 12.44
N ALA A 109 -5.01 -22.21 12.63
CA ALA A 109 -6.14 -22.53 11.77
C ALA A 109 -7.43 -21.80 12.17
N SER A 110 -7.53 -21.36 13.43
CA SER A 110 -8.69 -20.74 14.06
C SER A 110 -8.30 -19.62 15.06
N PRO A 111 -9.23 -18.72 15.43
CA PRO A 111 -9.00 -17.76 16.52
C PRO A 111 -8.56 -18.44 17.83
N LEU A 112 -9.11 -19.62 18.12
CA LEU A 112 -8.75 -20.40 19.31
C LEU A 112 -7.28 -20.84 19.28
N ASP A 113 -6.79 -21.30 18.13
CA ASP A 113 -5.37 -21.67 17.98
C ASP A 113 -4.47 -20.45 18.17
N ILE A 114 -4.89 -19.28 17.66
CA ILE A 114 -4.17 -18.01 17.87
C ILE A 114 -4.14 -17.67 19.37
N LYS A 115 -5.26 -17.83 20.08
CA LYS A 115 -5.39 -17.59 21.52
C LYS A 115 -4.47 -18.53 22.33
N GLU A 116 -4.50 -19.82 22.04
CA GLU A 116 -3.64 -20.82 22.67
C GLU A 116 -2.16 -20.54 22.42
N GLN A 117 -1.79 -20.16 21.19
CA GLN A 117 -0.42 -19.83 20.84
C GLN A 117 0.04 -18.51 21.49
N MET A 118 -0.81 -17.48 21.54
CA MET A 118 -0.50 -16.24 22.26
C MET A 118 -0.30 -16.46 23.76
N ASN A 119 -1.02 -17.40 24.37
CA ASN A 119 -0.90 -17.75 25.78
C ASN A 119 0.35 -18.59 26.08
N SER A 120 0.82 -19.38 25.12
CA SER A 120 1.96 -20.29 25.28
C SER A 120 3.29 -19.74 24.76
N ASP A 121 3.26 -18.80 23.80
CA ASP A 121 4.42 -18.22 23.15
C ASP A 121 4.37 -16.68 23.17
N ALA A 122 5.13 -16.09 24.09
CA ALA A 122 5.25 -14.63 24.22
C ALA A 122 5.90 -13.98 22.98
N VAL A 123 6.78 -14.70 22.27
CA VAL A 123 7.42 -14.19 21.04
C VAL A 123 6.40 -14.12 19.92
N PHE A 124 5.52 -15.13 19.81
CA PHE A 124 4.40 -15.10 18.88
C PHE A 124 3.45 -13.94 19.17
N LYS A 125 3.06 -13.73 20.44
CA LYS A 125 2.24 -12.58 20.86
C LYS A 125 2.89 -11.25 20.47
N GLN A 126 4.20 -11.10 20.70
CA GLN A 126 4.93 -9.89 20.33
C GLN A 126 4.92 -9.65 18.82
N LYS A 127 5.13 -10.70 18.01
CA LYS A 127 5.13 -10.63 16.54
C LYS A 127 3.76 -10.31 15.92
N LEU A 128 2.67 -10.63 16.60
CA LEU A 128 1.31 -10.32 16.15
C LEU A 128 0.94 -8.83 16.30
N THR A 129 1.70 -8.06 17.06
CA THR A 129 1.45 -6.63 17.25
C THR A 129 1.85 -5.87 15.98
N THR A 130 1.00 -4.99 15.46
CA THR A 130 1.34 -4.16 14.29
C THR A 130 2.51 -3.25 14.68
N CYS A 131 3.72 -3.59 14.25
CA CYS A 131 4.91 -2.88 14.65
C CYS A 131 5.06 -1.60 13.83
N PHE A 132 4.56 -0.49 14.39
CA PHE A 132 5.17 0.78 14.06
C PHE A 132 6.59 0.78 14.64
N PRO A 133 7.62 1.20 13.89
CA PRO A 133 8.99 1.12 14.35
C PRO A 133 9.22 2.09 15.53
N LYS A 134 9.74 1.55 16.64
CA LYS A 134 10.02 2.29 17.88
C LYS A 134 11.32 3.08 17.76
N ASN A 135 11.48 4.10 18.61
CA ASN A 135 12.68 4.95 18.65
C ASN A 135 12.99 5.69 17.33
N THR A 136 11.96 5.98 16.56
CA THR A 136 12.05 6.74 15.30
C THR A 136 11.56 8.17 15.48
N VAL A 137 11.92 9.06 14.57
CA VAL A 137 11.42 10.44 14.51
C VAL A 137 10.40 10.60 13.38
N PRO A 138 9.37 11.45 13.53
CA PRO A 138 8.44 11.74 12.44
C PRO A 138 9.18 12.25 11.21
N TYR A 139 8.76 11.82 10.03
CA TYR A 139 9.27 12.37 8.79
C TYR A 139 8.84 13.84 8.71
N VAL A 140 9.81 14.76 8.78
CA VAL A 140 9.57 16.20 8.63
C VAL A 140 9.95 16.61 7.22
N ALA A 141 8.95 16.91 6.39
CA ALA A 141 9.21 17.58 5.12
C ALA A 141 9.68 19.02 5.40
N THR A 142 10.87 19.39 4.93
CA THR A 142 11.37 20.77 5.10
C THR A 142 10.73 21.66 4.03
N GLU A 143 10.07 22.75 4.43
CA GLU A 143 9.47 23.71 3.49
C GLU A 143 10.52 24.20 2.47
N GLY A 144 10.15 24.25 1.20
CA GLY A 144 11.03 24.70 0.11
C GLY A 144 12.00 23.63 -0.42
N THR A 145 12.21 22.54 0.32
CA THR A 145 12.83 21.34 -0.26
C THR A 145 11.76 20.51 -0.95
N PRO A 146 11.94 20.12 -2.22
CA PRO A 146 11.04 19.15 -2.80
C PRO A 146 11.00 17.89 -1.93
N LYS A 147 9.82 17.30 -1.84
CA LYS A 147 9.58 16.06 -1.15
C LYS A 147 10.38 14.95 -1.85
N GLN A 148 11.66 14.79 -1.51
CA GLN A 148 12.38 13.56 -1.84
C GLN A 148 11.70 12.49 -1.00
N LEU A 149 10.75 11.83 -1.65
CA LEU A 149 10.00 10.77 -1.02
C LEU A 149 11.03 9.74 -0.55
N PRO A 150 10.91 9.22 0.68
CA PRO A 150 11.82 8.18 1.20
C PRO A 150 11.99 7.01 0.24
N VAL A 151 10.99 6.74 -0.60
CA VAL A 151 11.01 5.71 -1.64
C VAL A 151 12.00 6.00 -2.79
N LEU A 152 12.43 7.25 -2.94
CA LEU A 152 13.40 7.76 -3.92
C LEU A 152 14.80 7.87 -3.30
N SER A 153 15.13 6.94 -2.41
CA SER A 153 16.48 6.75 -1.89
C SER A 153 17.05 5.44 -2.41
N ARG A 154 18.37 5.29 -2.31
CA ARG A 154 19.00 3.99 -2.49
C ARG A 154 18.51 3.02 -1.40
N PRO A 155 18.50 1.71 -1.69
CA PRO A 155 18.33 0.70 -0.65
C PRO A 155 19.36 0.90 0.46
N LEU A 156 18.97 0.61 1.70
CA LEU A 156 19.88 0.65 2.84
C LEU A 156 21.02 -0.35 2.67
N ASP A 157 22.21 0.02 3.13
CA ASP A 157 23.38 -0.84 3.13
C ASP A 157 23.23 -1.93 4.21
N PRO A 158 23.09 -3.23 3.83
CA PRO A 158 22.92 -4.31 4.79
C PRO A 158 24.13 -4.51 5.71
N ASP A 159 25.32 -4.02 5.31
CA ASP A 159 26.54 -4.13 6.10
C ASP A 159 26.78 -2.91 7.02
N SER A 160 25.84 -1.94 7.02
CA SER A 160 25.90 -0.77 7.90
C SER A 160 25.89 -1.19 9.38
N PRO A 161 26.80 -0.67 10.22
CA PRO A 161 26.79 -0.96 11.66
C PRO A 161 25.52 -0.45 12.36
N ASN A 162 24.79 0.48 11.74
CA ASN A 162 23.54 1.06 12.23
C ASN A 162 22.31 0.56 11.45
N TYR A 163 22.44 -0.51 10.66
CA TYR A 163 21.38 -0.98 9.75
C TYR A 163 20.01 -1.10 10.40
N GLU A 164 19.93 -1.66 11.61
CA GLU A 164 18.66 -1.83 12.33
C GLU A 164 17.96 -0.49 12.62
N GLN A 165 18.71 0.51 13.07
CA GLN A 165 18.18 1.85 13.36
C GLN A 165 17.76 2.57 12.07
N GLU A 166 18.60 2.47 11.03
CA GLU A 166 18.34 3.05 9.72
C GLU A 166 17.12 2.40 9.06
N ARG A 167 16.97 1.08 9.18
CA ARG A 167 15.81 0.31 8.71
C ARG A 167 14.54 0.75 9.40
N ASP A 168 14.55 0.89 10.73
CA ASP A 168 13.38 1.29 11.49
C ASP A 168 12.94 2.71 11.13
N GLN A 169 13.88 3.65 10.98
CA GLN A 169 13.58 5.00 10.52
C GLN A 169 13.04 4.99 9.08
N HIS A 170 13.68 4.24 8.17
CA HIS A 170 13.23 4.13 6.79
C HIS A 170 11.84 3.49 6.69
N HIS A 171 11.54 2.48 7.51
CA HIS A 171 10.22 1.86 7.58
C HIS A 171 9.15 2.89 7.97
N ARG A 172 9.42 3.74 8.97
CA ARG A 172 8.52 4.84 9.34
C ARG A 172 8.32 5.82 8.19
N ASP A 173 9.42 6.24 7.60
CA ASP A 173 9.42 7.20 6.50
C ASP A 173 8.57 6.68 5.33
N LEU A 174 8.69 5.39 4.99
CA LEU A 174 7.83 4.74 4.01
C LEU A 174 6.36 4.73 4.45
N CYS A 175 6.06 4.37 5.71
CA CYS A 175 4.69 4.38 6.22
C CYS A 175 4.02 5.74 6.07
N GLU A 176 4.73 6.82 6.40
CA GLU A 176 4.23 8.20 6.36
C GLU A 176 4.17 8.78 4.93
N ASN A 177 4.86 8.18 3.95
CA ASN A 177 5.00 8.75 2.61
C ASN A 177 4.52 7.88 1.44
N THR A 178 4.12 6.63 1.67
CA THR A 178 3.65 5.69 0.62
C THR A 178 2.13 5.53 0.59
N GLY A 179 1.39 6.32 1.37
CA GLY A 179 -0.07 6.21 1.48
C GLY A 179 -0.53 5.06 2.39
N LEU A 180 0.38 4.50 3.20
CA LEU A 180 0.01 3.61 4.32
C LEU A 180 -0.61 4.39 5.46
N ALA A 181 0.01 5.51 5.86
CA ALA A 181 -0.58 6.46 6.78
C ALA A 181 -1.72 7.23 6.08
N HIS A 182 -2.90 7.14 6.66
CA HIS A 182 -4.10 7.82 6.20
C HIS A 182 -4.09 9.29 6.62
N GLY A 183 -4.36 10.16 5.65
CA GLY A 183 -4.79 11.52 5.89
C GLY A 183 -6.16 11.72 5.23
N HIS A 184 -7.12 12.25 5.98
CA HIS A 184 -8.46 12.48 5.46
C HIS A 184 -8.43 13.37 4.24
N ASN A 185 -9.21 12.99 3.23
CA ASN A 185 -9.40 13.75 2.01
C ASN A 185 -10.81 13.50 1.48
N ALA A 186 -11.18 14.15 0.38
CA ALA A 186 -12.53 14.04 -0.19
C ALA A 186 -12.98 12.60 -0.48
N THR A 187 -12.04 11.66 -0.73
CA THR A 187 -12.38 10.26 -0.98
C THR A 187 -12.85 9.50 0.26
N CYS A 188 -12.51 9.98 1.47
CA CYS A 188 -13.00 9.42 2.73
C CYS A 188 -14.52 9.53 2.84
N PHE A 189 -15.07 10.60 2.29
CA PHE A 189 -16.48 10.99 2.44
C PHE A 189 -17.28 10.79 1.14
N LYS A 190 -16.75 10.00 0.18
CA LYS A 190 -17.34 9.84 -1.16
C LYS A 190 -18.75 9.24 -1.16
N HIS A 191 -19.09 8.46 -0.13
CA HIS A 191 -20.40 7.82 0.03
C HIS A 191 -21.38 8.69 0.82
N ILE A 192 -20.90 9.79 1.40
CA ILE A 192 -21.72 10.72 2.16
C ILE A 192 -22.35 11.71 1.17
N LEU A 193 -23.65 11.97 1.36
CA LEU A 193 -24.40 12.88 0.49
C LEU A 193 -23.84 14.31 0.61
N ARG A 194 -23.61 14.98 -0.52
CA ARG A 194 -22.98 16.32 -0.54
C ARG A 194 -23.68 17.35 0.33
N HIS A 195 -25.00 17.28 0.47
CA HIS A 195 -25.77 18.27 1.24
C HIS A 195 -25.64 18.13 2.76
N ILE A 196 -25.06 17.03 3.25
CA ILE A 196 -24.72 16.83 4.67
C ILE A 196 -23.20 16.86 4.91
N HIS A 197 -22.37 17.19 3.92
CA HIS A 197 -20.91 17.25 4.08
C HIS A 197 -20.48 18.24 5.18
N SER A 198 -21.28 19.28 5.46
CA SER A 198 -21.02 20.21 6.56
C SER A 198 -21.21 19.60 7.97
N LEU A 199 -21.85 18.44 8.07
CA LEU A 199 -22.11 17.72 9.31
C LEU A 199 -21.14 16.54 9.49
N VAL A 200 -20.24 16.32 8.53
CA VAL A 200 -19.27 15.23 8.56
C VAL A 200 -18.30 15.46 9.71
N ASP A 201 -18.20 14.46 10.56
CA ASP A 201 -17.11 14.30 11.50
C ASP A 201 -16.00 13.49 10.81
N PRO A 202 -14.84 14.09 10.49
CA PRO A 202 -13.79 13.40 9.75
C PRO A 202 -13.36 12.07 10.38
N ASP A 203 -13.29 12.01 11.71
CA ASP A 203 -12.76 10.85 12.43
C ASP A 203 -13.80 9.74 12.60
N ASN A 204 -15.09 10.09 12.63
CA ASN A 204 -16.18 9.13 12.79
C ASN A 204 -16.84 8.71 11.46
N ASP A 205 -16.81 9.58 10.45
CA ASP A 205 -17.47 9.37 9.16
C ASP A 205 -16.50 8.97 8.04
N CYS A 206 -15.23 8.69 8.37
CA CYS A 206 -14.28 8.18 7.42
C CYS A 206 -14.71 6.78 6.94
N ARG A 207 -14.94 6.60 5.62
CA ARG A 207 -15.32 5.28 5.07
C ARG A 207 -14.31 4.15 5.32
N LEU A 208 -13.07 4.52 5.68
CA LEU A 208 -11.99 3.56 5.98
C LEU A 208 -11.91 3.25 7.48
N GLU A 209 -12.79 3.85 8.30
CA GLU A 209 -12.85 3.67 9.75
C GLU A 209 -11.53 4.05 10.44
N LEU A 210 -10.99 5.21 10.04
CA LEU A 210 -9.75 5.78 10.57
C LEU A 210 -10.03 7.18 11.17
N PRO A 211 -9.42 7.50 12.33
CA PRO A 211 -8.43 6.71 13.05
C PRO A 211 -9.04 5.53 13.84
N ARG A 212 -8.32 4.39 13.85
CA ARG A 212 -8.64 3.26 14.74
C ARG A 212 -8.29 3.61 16.20
N PRO A 213 -9.00 3.04 17.19
CA PRO A 213 -8.59 3.12 18.59
C PRO A 213 -7.15 2.64 18.78
N LEU A 214 -6.41 3.36 19.63
CA LEU A 214 -5.05 2.96 19.98
C LEU A 214 -5.09 1.78 20.95
N VAL A 215 -4.26 0.78 20.68
CA VAL A 215 -4.18 -0.46 21.46
C VAL A 215 -2.71 -0.74 21.76
N ALA A 216 -2.33 -0.70 23.03
CA ALA A 216 -0.93 -0.86 23.43
C ALA A 216 -0.39 -2.27 23.14
N GLU A 217 -1.20 -3.29 23.38
CA GLU A 217 -0.82 -4.70 23.18
C GLU A 217 -1.94 -5.52 22.55
N THR A 218 -1.56 -6.45 21.68
CA THR A 218 -2.47 -7.43 21.10
C THR A 218 -3.08 -8.32 22.19
N HIS A 219 -4.40 -8.44 22.22
CA HIS A 219 -5.15 -9.23 23.19
C HIS A 219 -6.45 -9.78 22.58
N PHE A 220 -7.16 -10.62 23.34
CA PHE A 220 -8.53 -11.00 23.03
C PHE A 220 -9.46 -10.20 23.94
N ASP A 221 -10.54 -9.65 23.38
CA ASP A 221 -11.57 -8.94 24.14
C ASP A 221 -12.59 -9.91 24.78
N ASP A 222 -13.61 -9.33 25.42
CA ASP A 222 -14.66 -10.06 26.12
C ASP A 222 -15.55 -10.89 25.17
N ASP A 223 -15.59 -10.53 23.89
CA ASP A 223 -16.33 -11.23 22.83
C ASP A 223 -15.48 -12.33 22.14
N GLU A 224 -14.27 -12.59 22.66
CA GLU A 224 -13.28 -13.50 22.12
C GLU A 224 -12.74 -13.12 20.73
N ASP A 225 -12.82 -11.84 20.36
CA ASP A 225 -12.24 -11.32 19.14
C ASP A 225 -10.79 -10.89 19.34
N LEU A 226 -9.96 -11.11 18.31
CA LEU A 226 -8.55 -10.72 18.32
C LEU A 226 -8.42 -9.22 18.07
N VAL A 227 -8.00 -8.49 19.10
CA VAL A 227 -7.65 -7.06 19.02
C VAL A 227 -6.14 -6.92 18.82
N ILE A 228 -5.73 -6.44 17.65
CA ILE A 228 -4.32 -6.24 17.31
C ILE A 228 -3.82 -4.91 17.88
N GLY A 229 -2.62 -4.90 18.46
CA GLY A 229 -1.98 -3.66 18.91
C GLY A 229 -1.82 -2.64 17.77
N CYS A 230 -2.11 -1.38 18.10
CA CYS A 230 -2.16 -0.25 17.18
C CYS A 230 -1.57 0.99 17.88
N GLU A 231 -0.34 1.35 17.51
CA GLU A 231 0.33 2.55 18.03
C GLU A 231 -0.02 3.81 17.23
N ASN A 232 -0.54 3.65 16.00
CA ASN A 232 -0.99 4.74 15.14
C ASN A 232 -2.32 4.39 14.48
N GLY A 233 -3.40 5.02 14.98
CA GLY A 233 -4.77 4.79 14.53
C GLY A 233 -4.99 5.03 13.03
N ASN A 234 -4.17 5.88 12.40
CA ASN A 234 -4.29 6.23 10.99
C ASN A 234 -3.54 5.28 10.03
N LEU A 235 -2.86 4.24 10.52
CA LEU A 235 -1.82 3.56 9.73
C LEU A 235 -2.24 2.41 8.79
N ASN A 236 -3.47 1.97 8.60
CA ASN A 236 -3.73 0.68 7.89
C ASN A 236 -2.90 -0.52 8.44
N GLY A 237 -3.16 -1.73 7.96
CA GLY A 237 -2.28 -2.87 8.24
C GLY A 237 -1.20 -2.95 7.16
N HIS A 238 0.01 -3.41 7.50
CA HIS A 238 1.05 -3.63 6.51
C HIS A 238 2.05 -4.67 6.99
N ASN A 239 2.82 -5.22 6.06
CA ASN A 239 3.95 -6.09 6.40
C ASN A 239 5.26 -5.29 6.26
N PRO A 240 6.07 -5.14 7.32
CA PRO A 240 7.29 -4.35 7.27
C PRO A 240 8.27 -4.79 6.18
N ILE A 241 8.46 -6.10 5.98
CA ILE A 241 9.35 -6.65 4.97
C ILE A 241 8.86 -6.27 3.57
N ALA A 242 7.57 -6.50 3.29
CA ALA A 242 7.00 -6.15 1.99
C ALA A 242 7.04 -4.64 1.73
N THR A 243 6.73 -3.81 2.74
CA THR A 243 6.81 -2.35 2.63
C THR A 243 8.23 -1.89 2.35
N LEU A 244 9.23 -2.39 3.07
CA LEU A 244 10.64 -2.06 2.89
C LEU A 244 11.17 -2.50 1.52
N CYS A 245 10.85 -3.72 1.08
CA CYS A 245 11.34 -4.25 -0.19
C CYS A 245 10.65 -3.64 -1.41
N LEU A 246 9.36 -3.32 -1.33
CA LEU A 246 8.58 -2.82 -2.47
C LEU A 246 8.50 -1.29 -2.52
N GLY A 247 8.75 -0.61 -1.40
CA GLY A 247 8.68 0.86 -1.30
C GLY A 247 7.29 1.41 -1.62
N CYS A 248 6.23 0.65 -1.34
CA CYS A 248 4.86 1.01 -1.66
C CYS A 248 3.87 0.58 -0.58
N SER A 249 2.62 1.05 -0.68
CA SER A 249 1.54 0.59 0.19
C SER A 249 1.24 -0.88 -0.08
N THR A 250 1.22 -1.67 1.01
CA THR A 250 0.99 -3.12 1.00
C THR A 250 -0.25 -3.53 1.81
N ASP A 251 -1.24 -2.63 1.93
CA ASP A 251 -2.41 -2.72 2.84
C ASP A 251 -2.81 -4.18 3.12
N LEU A 252 -2.55 -4.59 4.36
CA LEU A 252 -2.59 -5.98 4.81
C LEU A 252 -3.72 -6.15 5.80
N LYS A 253 -4.55 -7.17 5.57
CA LYS A 253 -5.57 -7.60 6.51
C LYS A 253 -5.44 -9.08 6.79
N GLN A 254 -5.21 -9.42 8.06
CA GLN A 254 -5.25 -10.80 8.52
C GLN A 254 -6.71 -11.20 8.77
N THR A 255 -7.14 -12.33 8.22
CA THR A 255 -8.48 -12.87 8.50
C THR A 255 -8.35 -13.88 9.64
N ALA A 256 -8.53 -13.41 10.87
CA ALA A 256 -8.49 -14.27 12.04
C ALA A 256 -9.87 -14.89 12.35
N SER A 257 -10.98 -14.31 11.88
CA SER A 257 -12.35 -14.78 12.12
C SER A 257 -13.07 -15.21 10.83
N GLY A 258 -14.08 -16.08 10.99
CA GLY A 258 -14.88 -16.58 9.86
C GLY A 258 -15.72 -15.50 9.16
N SER A 259 -16.24 -14.53 9.91
CA SER A 259 -17.01 -13.40 9.35
C SER A 259 -16.12 -12.50 8.49
N VAL A 260 -14.92 -12.16 8.97
CA VAL A 260 -13.94 -11.40 8.20
C VAL A 260 -13.52 -12.17 6.95
N ALA A 261 -13.27 -13.49 7.06
CA ALA A 261 -12.94 -14.31 5.90
C ALA A 261 -14.04 -14.28 4.82
N ILE A 262 -15.31 -14.38 5.20
CA ILE A 262 -16.44 -14.30 4.25
C ILE A 262 -16.51 -12.92 3.60
N ALA A 263 -16.44 -11.84 4.39
CA ALA A 263 -16.44 -10.47 3.88
C ALA A 263 -15.30 -10.23 2.88
N MET A 264 -14.15 -10.87 3.12
CA MET A 264 -13.01 -10.79 2.22
C MET A 264 -13.16 -11.59 0.94
N VAL A 265 -13.80 -12.76 0.99
CA VAL A 265 -14.16 -13.51 -0.23
C VAL A 265 -15.15 -12.71 -1.06
N GLU A 266 -16.14 -12.06 -0.43
CA GLU A 266 -17.06 -11.14 -1.12
C GLU A 266 -16.31 -9.95 -1.73
N TYR A 267 -15.39 -9.33 -0.99
CA TYR A 267 -14.53 -8.26 -1.47
C TYR A 267 -13.73 -8.69 -2.71
N MET A 268 -13.02 -9.81 -2.65
CA MET A 268 -12.26 -10.35 -3.80
C MET A 268 -13.18 -10.72 -4.96
N GLY A 269 -14.35 -11.28 -4.66
CA GLY A 269 -15.40 -11.58 -5.62
C GLY A 269 -15.85 -10.32 -6.36
N ASN A 270 -16.08 -9.22 -5.64
CA ASN A 270 -16.44 -7.94 -6.23
C ASN A 270 -15.38 -7.46 -7.23
N TYR A 271 -14.08 -7.51 -6.92
CA TYR A 271 -13.05 -7.13 -7.92
C TYR A 271 -12.93 -8.11 -9.09
N THR A 272 -13.25 -9.38 -8.86
CA THR A 272 -13.26 -10.40 -9.91
C THR A 272 -14.39 -10.17 -10.90
N ILE A 273 -15.59 -9.84 -10.39
CA ILE A 273 -16.80 -9.64 -11.19
C ILE A 273 -17.01 -8.19 -11.61
N THR A 274 -16.24 -7.24 -11.06
CA THR A 274 -16.28 -5.84 -11.49
C THR A 274 -15.90 -5.83 -12.95
N LEU A 275 -16.92 -5.66 -13.79
CA LEU A 275 -16.77 -5.49 -15.22
C LEU A 275 -15.76 -4.36 -15.41
N GLN A 276 -14.60 -4.69 -15.96
CA GLN A 276 -13.73 -3.67 -16.53
C GLN A 276 -14.61 -2.88 -17.50
N LEU A 277 -14.68 -1.55 -17.32
CA LEU A 277 -15.43 -0.68 -18.21
C LEU A 277 -15.14 -1.09 -19.64
N ASP A 278 -16.21 -1.36 -20.41
CA ASP A 278 -16.08 -1.69 -21.82
C ASP A 278 -15.13 -0.67 -22.45
N THR A 279 -14.10 -1.17 -23.13
CA THR A 279 -13.05 -0.34 -23.73
C THR A 279 -13.66 0.76 -24.61
N ALA A 280 -14.79 0.49 -25.27
CA ALA A 280 -15.54 1.48 -26.04
C ALA A 280 -16.09 2.63 -25.18
N ILE A 281 -16.56 2.35 -23.96
CA ILE A 281 -17.03 3.38 -23.01
C ILE A 281 -15.85 4.22 -22.53
N VAL A 282 -14.70 3.60 -22.21
CA VAL A 282 -13.48 4.31 -21.81
C VAL A 282 -13.00 5.23 -22.93
N PHE A 283 -12.89 4.74 -24.17
CA PHE A 283 -12.52 5.56 -25.31
C PHE A 283 -13.52 6.69 -25.57
N SER A 284 -14.82 6.42 -25.43
CA SER A 284 -15.85 7.45 -25.60
C SER A 284 -15.73 8.56 -24.55
N ALA A 285 -15.47 8.20 -23.28
CA ALA A 285 -15.23 9.14 -22.20
C ALA A 285 -13.94 9.95 -22.44
N LEU A 286 -12.85 9.30 -22.89
CA LEU A 286 -11.59 9.97 -23.22
C LEU A 286 -11.77 10.98 -24.37
N CYS A 287 -12.45 10.58 -25.45
CA CYS A 287 -12.78 11.46 -26.56
C CYS A 287 -13.67 12.65 -26.12
N ALA A 288 -14.62 12.42 -25.22
CA ALA A 288 -15.46 13.48 -24.67
C ALA A 288 -14.64 14.47 -23.83
N SER A 289 -13.73 13.97 -22.99
CA SER A 289 -12.80 14.79 -22.19
C SER A 289 -11.86 15.61 -23.07
N ILE A 290 -11.29 15.03 -24.14
CA ILE A 290 -10.45 15.75 -25.11
C ILE A 290 -11.26 16.88 -25.78
N LYS A 291 -12.48 16.60 -26.24
CA LYS A 291 -13.36 17.62 -26.83
C LYS A 291 -13.72 18.72 -25.82
N ALA A 292 -13.98 18.36 -24.56
CA ALA A 292 -14.27 19.32 -23.52
C ALA A 292 -13.08 20.25 -23.24
N LEU A 293 -11.86 19.71 -23.20
CA LEU A 293 -10.62 20.47 -23.05
C LEU A 293 -10.30 21.34 -24.26
N GLN A 294 -10.62 20.89 -25.47
CA GLN A 294 -10.50 21.72 -26.69
C GLN A 294 -11.47 22.92 -26.66
N ASN A 295 -12.68 22.73 -26.15
CA ASN A 295 -13.70 23.78 -26.05
C ASN A 295 -13.50 24.72 -24.85
N ARG A 296 -12.82 24.26 -23.81
CA ARG A 296 -12.47 25.01 -22.61
C ARG A 296 -11.05 24.65 -22.18
N PRO A 297 -10.03 25.20 -22.86
CA PRO A 297 -8.65 24.98 -22.46
C PRO A 297 -8.46 25.41 -21.00
N PRO A 298 -7.63 24.71 -20.21
CA PRO A 298 -7.29 25.15 -18.87
C PRO A 298 -6.80 26.60 -18.94
N GLN A 299 -7.42 27.50 -18.17
CA GLN A 299 -6.87 28.84 -18.00
C GLN A 299 -5.63 28.70 -17.13
N ASP A 300 -4.52 29.26 -17.58
CA ASP A 300 -3.31 29.33 -16.77
C ASP A 300 -3.65 30.00 -15.44
N VAL A 301 -3.20 29.38 -14.36
CA VAL A 301 -3.33 29.95 -13.01
C VAL A 301 -2.20 30.96 -12.88
N ASP A 302 -2.54 32.25 -12.98
CA ASP A 302 -1.66 33.37 -12.60
C ASP A 302 -1.28 33.30 -11.10
#